data_AF-A0A534S0X0-F1
#
_entry.id   AF-A0A534S0X0-F1
#
_cell.length_a   1.000
_cell.length_b   1.000
_cell.length_c   1.000
_cell.angle_alpha   90.00
_cell.angle_beta   90.00
_cell.angle_gamma   90.00
#
_symmetry.space_group_name_H-M   'P 1'
#
loop_
_entity.id
_entity.type
_entity.pdbx_description
1 polymer ?
#
loop_
_entity_poly.entity_id
_entity_poly.type
_entity_poly.pdbx_seq_one_letter_code
_entity_poly.pdbx_strand_id
1 'polypeptide(L)'
;MRVRGWSLVLLVAARAAVAHIVPIPASTCVLDPVEIVAPATGTEAIVAPPSGQLVIRYDTQASQAQFDLTAVPPRSFVAAGVPGTLALPTFFPATFTHSGDLTATVPVFIAMGPGTVAVPLTLTTGLWAAGGTMVEGAPMGADGRFTLAGITASSGLGAPFGPGMLSVRLGCQANPRPDTDQFPGQTTPLSASLGGQTWRLRAIFAPGGTSTLDFPGTPAILRATIGATVVATADLPAGLPMHGRNLFVGRSADGRAAVGVRTLHRGGQTSFLMAVRIQGAMAPAVATASVPGDVAYEVGGFVSRASLVFRARRRGTRLRFP
;
A
#
# COMPACT_ATOMS: atom_id res chain seq x y z
N MET A 1 64.37 -30.78 4.70
CA MET A 1 63.56 -30.59 3.48
C MET A 1 62.25 -31.32 3.65
N ARG A 2 61.14 -30.58 3.85
CA ARG A 2 59.79 -31.15 4.03
C ARG A 2 58.84 -30.42 3.09
N VAL A 3 58.26 -31.17 2.17
CA VAL A 3 57.19 -30.78 1.26
C VAL A 3 55.90 -30.68 2.07
N ARG A 4 55.30 -29.49 2.18
CA ARG A 4 53.92 -29.29 2.65
C ARG A 4 53.37 -27.99 2.06
N GLY A 5 52.16 -28.05 1.53
CA GLY A 5 51.34 -26.85 1.32
C GLY A 5 50.66 -26.70 -0.04
N TRP A 6 50.26 -27.79 -0.70
CA TRP A 6 49.04 -27.71 -1.52
C TRP A 6 47.84 -27.63 -0.59
N SER A 7 46.80 -26.89 -1.02
CA SER A 7 45.52 -26.63 -0.35
C SER A 7 45.44 -25.33 0.46
N LEU A 8 45.19 -24.19 -0.21
CA LEU A 8 44.05 -23.31 0.09
C LEU A 8 43.98 -22.12 -0.90
N VAL A 9 43.54 -22.36 -2.14
CA VAL A 9 43.02 -21.28 -3.00
C VAL A 9 41.64 -21.69 -3.48
N LEU A 10 40.71 -21.73 -2.52
CA LEU A 10 39.26 -21.76 -2.74
C LEU A 10 38.71 -20.48 -2.09
N LEU A 11 39.23 -19.33 -2.53
CA LEU A 11 38.67 -18.02 -2.23
C LEU A 11 37.48 -17.80 -3.15
N VAL A 12 36.32 -18.26 -2.66
CA VAL A 12 35.01 -17.62 -2.70
C VAL A 12 34.90 -16.47 -3.72
N ALA A 13 34.84 -16.82 -5.00
CA ALA A 13 34.12 -16.03 -5.97
C ALA A 13 32.64 -16.40 -5.81
N ALA A 14 32.01 -15.90 -4.74
CA ALA A 14 30.57 -15.84 -4.67
C ALA A 14 30.12 -14.85 -5.76
N ARG A 15 30.01 -15.35 -6.99
CA ARG A 15 29.22 -14.67 -8.02
C ARG A 15 27.88 -14.41 -7.38
N ALA A 16 27.50 -13.13 -7.29
CA ALA A 16 26.13 -12.76 -7.00
C ALA A 16 25.26 -13.63 -7.90
N ALA A 17 24.48 -14.52 -7.30
CA ALA A 17 23.46 -15.25 -8.03
C ALA A 17 22.56 -14.17 -8.61
N VAL A 18 22.70 -13.89 -9.90
CA VAL A 18 21.65 -13.23 -10.66
C VAL A 18 20.51 -14.22 -10.54
N ALA A 19 19.59 -13.97 -9.61
CA ALA A 19 18.39 -14.78 -9.48
C ALA A 19 17.81 -14.85 -10.90
N HIS A 20 17.79 -16.05 -11.47
CA HIS A 20 17.18 -16.26 -12.77
C HIS A 20 15.77 -15.71 -12.65
N ILE A 21 15.41 -14.68 -13.42
CA ILE A 21 14.03 -14.17 -13.47
C ILE A 21 13.21 -15.35 -13.98
N VAL A 22 12.46 -15.98 -13.09
CA VAL A 22 11.61 -17.11 -13.45
C VAL A 22 10.37 -16.49 -14.08
N PRO A 23 9.97 -16.88 -15.30
CA PRO A 23 8.75 -16.36 -15.90
C PRO A 23 7.57 -16.55 -14.93
N ILE A 24 6.95 -15.43 -14.54
CA ILE A 24 5.79 -15.47 -13.67
C ILE A 24 4.57 -15.76 -14.55
N PRO A 25 3.89 -16.90 -14.37
CA PRO A 25 2.67 -17.20 -15.13
C PRO A 25 1.61 -16.13 -14.85
N ALA A 26 0.79 -15.84 -15.86
CA ALA A 26 -0.36 -14.96 -15.66
C ALA A 26 -1.32 -15.58 -14.64
N SER A 27 -1.85 -14.75 -13.74
CA SER A 27 -2.91 -15.17 -12.82
C SER A 27 -4.27 -14.97 -13.48
N THR A 28 -5.23 -15.82 -13.15
CA THR A 28 -6.65 -15.49 -13.33
C THR A 28 -7.30 -15.26 -11.97
N CYS A 29 -8.38 -14.50 -11.98
CA CYS A 29 -9.11 -14.18 -10.76
C CYS A 29 -10.58 -13.83 -11.06
N VAL A 30 -11.49 -14.26 -10.18
CA VAL A 30 -12.87 -13.76 -10.12
C VAL A 30 -12.91 -12.65 -9.06
N LEU A 31 -13.46 -11.49 -9.42
CA LEU A 31 -13.64 -10.41 -8.46
C LEU A 31 -14.66 -10.81 -7.40
N ASP A 32 -14.33 -10.57 -6.14
CA ASP A 32 -15.28 -10.61 -5.04
C ASP A 32 -16.37 -9.52 -5.23
N PRO A 33 -17.47 -9.56 -4.46
CA PRO A 33 -18.42 -8.45 -4.44
C PRO A 33 -17.70 -7.13 -4.16
N VAL A 34 -18.06 -6.07 -4.88
CA VAL A 34 -17.45 -4.75 -4.71
C VAL A 34 -18.29 -3.93 -3.76
N GLU A 35 -17.66 -3.38 -2.73
CA GLU A 35 -18.29 -2.45 -1.81
C GLU A 35 -18.14 -1.03 -2.34
N ILE A 36 -19.24 -0.29 -2.41
CA ILE A 36 -19.28 1.14 -2.71
C ILE A 36 -19.92 1.84 -1.51
N VAL A 37 -19.24 2.83 -0.94
CA VAL A 37 -19.75 3.59 0.19
C VAL A 37 -19.59 5.09 -0.09
N ALA A 38 -20.66 5.85 0.10
CA ALA A 38 -20.66 7.31 0.09
C ALA A 38 -20.95 7.83 1.52
N PRO A 39 -19.92 8.10 2.33
CA PRO A 39 -20.11 8.39 3.75
C PRO A 39 -21.00 9.61 4.02
N ALA A 40 -20.93 10.63 3.16
CA ALA A 40 -21.67 11.88 3.34
C ALA A 40 -23.19 11.70 3.22
N THR A 41 -23.65 10.75 2.40
CA THR A 41 -25.08 10.46 2.19
C THR A 41 -25.54 9.23 2.97
N GLY A 42 -24.61 8.45 3.54
CA GLY A 42 -24.90 7.17 4.18
C GLY A 42 -25.31 6.07 3.19
N THR A 43 -25.16 6.33 1.88
CA THR A 43 -25.54 5.38 0.83
C THR A 43 -24.45 4.33 0.65
N GLU A 44 -24.84 3.07 0.69
CA GLU A 44 -23.99 1.91 0.44
C GLU A 44 -24.58 1.07 -0.69
N ALA A 45 -23.70 0.41 -1.44
CA ALA A 45 -24.09 -0.58 -2.44
C ALA A 45 -23.07 -1.71 -2.50
N ILE A 46 -23.60 -2.91 -2.75
CA ILE A 46 -22.79 -4.09 -3.06
C ILE A 46 -23.01 -4.44 -4.52
N VAL A 47 -21.93 -4.41 -5.29
CA VAL A 47 -21.92 -4.87 -6.67
C VAL A 47 -21.65 -6.37 -6.67
N ALA A 48 -22.52 -7.13 -7.33
CA ALA A 48 -22.35 -8.57 -7.42
C ALA A 48 -21.02 -8.96 -8.09
N PRO A 49 -20.47 -10.15 -7.79
CA PRO A 49 -19.33 -10.70 -8.53
C PRO A 49 -19.65 -10.75 -10.04
N PRO A 50 -18.69 -10.44 -10.93
CA PRO A 50 -18.91 -10.55 -12.35
C PRO A 50 -19.04 -12.01 -12.78
N SER A 51 -19.75 -12.23 -13.88
CA SER A 51 -19.47 -13.39 -14.73
C SER A 51 -18.15 -13.17 -15.45
N GLY A 52 -17.24 -14.14 -15.42
CA GLY A 52 -15.94 -14.05 -16.09
C GLY A 52 -14.76 -13.89 -15.12
N GLN A 53 -13.56 -13.93 -15.69
CA GLN A 53 -12.30 -13.82 -14.94
C GLN A 53 -11.47 -12.69 -15.54
N LEU A 54 -10.82 -11.92 -14.67
CA LEU A 54 -9.75 -11.04 -15.11
C LEU A 54 -8.44 -11.84 -15.19
N VAL A 55 -7.54 -11.36 -16.04
CA VAL A 55 -6.17 -11.89 -16.16
C VAL A 55 -5.20 -10.85 -15.64
N ILE A 56 -4.21 -11.27 -14.85
CA ILE A 56 -3.13 -10.41 -14.36
C ILE A 56 -1.82 -10.90 -14.98
N ARG A 57 -1.14 -10.02 -15.71
CA ARG A 57 0.17 -10.28 -16.32
C ARG A 57 1.23 -9.48 -15.59
N TYR A 58 2.38 -10.08 -15.34
CA TYR A 58 3.40 -9.51 -14.48
C TYR A 58 4.66 -9.15 -15.26
N ASP A 59 5.21 -7.98 -14.97
CA ASP A 59 6.53 -7.54 -15.42
C ASP A 59 7.37 -7.16 -14.19
N THR A 60 8.31 -8.05 -13.85
CA THR A 60 9.21 -7.87 -12.70
C THR A 60 10.22 -6.75 -12.93
N GLN A 61 10.62 -6.49 -14.18
CA GLN A 61 11.59 -5.45 -14.50
C GLN A 61 10.96 -4.06 -14.37
N ALA A 62 9.73 -3.90 -14.87
CA ALA A 62 8.98 -2.67 -14.74
C ALA A 62 8.31 -2.50 -13.36
N SER A 63 8.29 -3.55 -12.52
CA SER A 63 7.51 -3.59 -11.27
C SER A 63 6.03 -3.33 -11.52
N GLN A 64 5.48 -4.00 -12.54
CA GLN A 64 4.12 -3.79 -13.01
C GLN A 64 3.30 -5.08 -13.02
N ALA A 65 2.00 -4.92 -12.78
CA ALA A 65 0.97 -5.90 -13.02
C ALA A 65 -0.07 -5.28 -13.98
N GLN A 66 -0.26 -5.87 -15.14
CA GLN A 66 -1.29 -5.46 -16.10
C GLN A 66 -2.56 -6.26 -15.84
N PHE A 67 -3.65 -5.57 -15.54
CA PHE A 67 -4.97 -6.13 -15.42
C PHE A 67 -5.67 -6.11 -16.77
N ASP A 68 -6.19 -7.27 -17.19
CA ASP A 68 -7.00 -7.47 -18.38
C ASP A 68 -8.40 -7.93 -17.96
N LEU A 69 -9.37 -7.07 -18.22
CA LEU A 69 -10.78 -7.21 -17.89
C LEU A 69 -11.64 -7.42 -19.15
N THR A 70 -11.05 -7.82 -20.28
CA THR A 70 -11.78 -8.02 -21.54
C THR A 70 -12.96 -9.00 -21.38
N ALA A 71 -12.82 -10.00 -20.51
CA ALA A 71 -13.85 -10.98 -20.20
C ALA A 71 -14.76 -10.60 -19.00
N VAL A 72 -14.61 -9.40 -18.44
CA VAL A 72 -15.35 -8.92 -17.27
C VAL A 72 -16.34 -7.82 -17.69
N PRO A 73 -17.65 -8.12 -17.81
CA PRO A 73 -18.63 -7.13 -18.20
C PRO A 73 -18.93 -6.12 -17.07
N PRO A 74 -19.56 -4.96 -17.39
CA PRO A 74 -20.15 -4.09 -16.37
C PRO A 74 -21.12 -4.85 -15.48
N ARG A 75 -21.15 -4.50 -14.18
CA ARG A 75 -21.89 -5.24 -13.16
C ARG A 75 -22.99 -4.39 -12.57
N SER A 76 -24.18 -4.96 -12.40
CA SER A 76 -25.29 -4.27 -11.77
C SER A 76 -25.16 -4.21 -10.25
N PHE A 77 -25.73 -3.16 -9.68
CA PHE A 77 -25.96 -3.00 -8.25
C PHE A 77 -27.24 -2.20 -8.03
N VAL A 78 -27.70 -2.16 -6.77
CA VAL A 78 -28.78 -1.27 -6.35
C VAL A 78 -28.28 -0.46 -5.16
N ALA A 79 -28.44 0.86 -5.22
CA ALA A 79 -28.09 1.79 -4.15
C ALA A 79 -29.36 2.57 -3.77
N ALA A 80 -29.81 2.47 -2.52
CA ALA A 80 -31.03 3.15 -2.04
C ALA A 80 -32.24 3.01 -3.00
N GLY A 81 -32.43 1.81 -3.59
CA GLY A 81 -33.51 1.52 -4.54
C GLY A 81 -33.26 1.98 -5.99
N VAL A 82 -32.16 2.67 -6.27
CA VAL A 82 -31.76 3.10 -7.63
C VAL A 82 -30.85 2.04 -8.26
N PRO A 83 -31.20 1.46 -9.41
CA PRO A 83 -30.33 0.55 -10.13
C PRO A 83 -29.14 1.31 -10.76
N GLY A 84 -27.97 0.69 -10.72
CA GLY A 84 -26.77 1.21 -11.35
C GLY A 84 -25.89 0.10 -11.91
N THR A 85 -24.87 0.49 -12.65
CA THR A 85 -23.80 -0.41 -13.09
C THR A 85 -22.42 0.15 -12.78
N LEU A 86 -21.48 -0.74 -12.45
CA LEU A 86 -20.08 -0.43 -12.23
C LEU A 86 -19.21 -1.16 -13.25
N ALA A 87 -18.30 -0.42 -13.89
CA ALA A 87 -17.27 -0.95 -14.76
C ALA A 87 -15.89 -0.38 -14.42
N LEU A 88 -14.87 -1.18 -14.67
CA LEU A 88 -13.47 -0.79 -14.65
C LEU A 88 -12.96 -0.67 -16.09
N PRO A 89 -11.83 0.02 -16.34
CA PRO A 89 -11.22 0.03 -17.66
C PRO A 89 -10.89 -1.39 -18.12
N THR A 90 -11.02 -1.66 -19.42
CA THR A 90 -10.72 -2.98 -20.00
C THR A 90 -9.28 -3.42 -19.73
N PHE A 91 -8.35 -2.47 -19.75
CA PHE A 91 -6.95 -2.69 -19.39
C PHE A 91 -6.47 -1.57 -18.48
N PHE A 92 -5.73 -1.92 -17.45
CA PHE A 92 -4.98 -0.92 -16.68
C PHE A 92 -3.72 -1.52 -16.05
N PRO A 93 -2.63 -0.74 -15.98
CA PRO A 93 -1.44 -1.12 -15.24
C PRO A 93 -1.60 -0.78 -13.75
N ALA A 94 -1.01 -1.61 -12.90
CA ALA A 94 -0.73 -1.32 -11.51
C ALA A 94 0.77 -1.44 -11.25
N THR A 95 1.32 -0.59 -10.40
CA THR A 95 2.64 -0.85 -9.80
C THR A 95 2.52 -1.99 -8.81
N PHE A 96 3.43 -2.96 -8.85
CA PHE A 96 3.44 -4.13 -7.98
C PHE A 96 4.80 -4.25 -7.28
N THR A 97 4.77 -4.41 -5.96
CA THR A 97 5.98 -4.43 -5.12
C THR A 97 6.22 -5.80 -4.48
N HIS A 98 7.42 -6.00 -3.95
CA HIS A 98 7.79 -7.22 -3.22
C HIS A 98 6.88 -7.57 -2.02
N SER A 99 6.19 -6.57 -1.43
CA SER A 99 5.28 -6.79 -0.30
C SER A 99 3.93 -7.34 -0.74
N GLY A 100 3.76 -7.59 -2.04
CA GLY A 100 2.48 -7.96 -2.63
C GLY A 100 1.54 -6.75 -2.75
N ASP A 101 2.06 -5.52 -2.64
CA ASP A 101 1.24 -4.33 -2.74
C ASP A 101 1.05 -3.89 -4.20
N LEU A 102 -0.19 -3.58 -4.57
CA LEU A 102 -0.61 -3.09 -5.87
C LEU A 102 -1.10 -1.64 -5.74
N THR A 103 -0.78 -0.78 -6.70
CA THR A 103 -1.36 0.58 -6.81
C THR A 103 -1.64 0.93 -8.27
N ALA A 104 -2.88 1.36 -8.56
CA ALA A 104 -3.31 1.77 -9.88
C ALA A 104 -4.19 3.01 -9.80
N THR A 105 -3.97 3.97 -10.68
CA THR A 105 -4.86 5.12 -10.84
C THR A 105 -5.75 4.87 -12.05
N VAL A 106 -7.05 4.68 -11.81
CA VAL A 106 -8.02 4.31 -12.84
C VAL A 106 -9.33 5.07 -12.65
N PRO A 107 -10.03 5.42 -13.75
CA PRO A 107 -11.42 5.82 -13.65
C PRO A 107 -12.29 4.58 -13.38
N VAL A 108 -13.10 4.63 -12.33
CA VAL A 108 -14.20 3.68 -12.12
C VAL A 108 -15.45 4.28 -12.73
N PHE A 109 -16.04 3.58 -13.69
CA PHE A 109 -17.24 4.05 -14.40
C PHE A 109 -18.47 3.59 -13.64
N ILE A 110 -19.29 4.53 -13.20
CA ILE A 110 -20.56 4.27 -12.52
C ILE A 110 -21.68 4.87 -13.36
N ALA A 111 -22.58 4.02 -13.85
CA ALA A 111 -23.80 4.45 -14.53
C ALA A 111 -24.99 4.35 -13.58
N MET A 112 -25.74 5.44 -13.42
CA MET A 112 -26.99 5.49 -12.67
C MET A 112 -27.93 6.49 -13.33
N GLY A 113 -29.21 6.12 -13.45
CA GLY A 113 -30.18 6.95 -14.18
C GLY A 113 -29.73 7.18 -15.64
N PRO A 114 -29.73 8.42 -16.16
CA PRO A 114 -29.48 8.69 -17.57
C PRO A 114 -28.00 8.78 -17.95
N GLY A 115 -27.05 8.68 -17.02
CA GLY A 115 -25.65 9.02 -17.28
C GLY A 115 -24.62 8.07 -16.66
N THR A 116 -23.42 8.10 -17.24
CA THR A 116 -22.22 7.41 -16.74
C THR A 116 -21.20 8.45 -16.28
N VAL A 117 -20.69 8.29 -15.07
CA VAL A 117 -19.65 9.15 -14.49
C VAL A 117 -18.36 8.34 -14.35
N ALA A 118 -17.26 8.89 -14.83
CA ALA A 118 -15.92 8.37 -14.58
C ALA A 118 -15.39 8.95 -13.27
N VAL A 119 -15.35 8.14 -12.22
CA VAL A 119 -14.85 8.53 -10.90
C VAL A 119 -13.35 8.21 -10.83
N PRO A 120 -12.44 9.22 -10.83
CA PRO A 120 -11.01 8.95 -10.73
C PRO A 120 -10.68 8.42 -9.33
N LEU A 121 -10.07 7.24 -9.27
CA LEU A 121 -9.65 6.60 -8.03
C LEU A 121 -8.22 6.09 -8.16
N THR A 122 -7.45 6.27 -7.09
CA THR A 122 -6.26 5.46 -6.85
C THR A 122 -6.70 4.24 -6.04
N LEU A 123 -6.68 3.08 -6.69
CA LEU A 123 -6.95 1.79 -6.10
C LEU A 123 -5.64 1.20 -5.62
N THR A 124 -5.52 0.93 -4.32
CA THR A 124 -4.31 0.40 -3.72
C THR A 124 -4.61 -0.72 -2.73
N THR A 125 -3.72 -1.69 -2.64
CA THR A 125 -3.72 -2.63 -1.50
C THR A 125 -3.12 -2.00 -0.25
N GLY A 126 -2.45 -0.85 -0.38
CA GLY A 126 -1.86 -0.07 0.70
C GLY A 126 -2.86 0.85 1.37
N LEU A 127 -2.47 2.11 1.56
CA LEU A 127 -3.28 3.15 2.18
C LEU A 127 -3.66 4.20 1.16
N TRP A 128 -4.89 4.70 1.24
CA TRP A 128 -5.28 5.91 0.51
C TRP A 128 -6.13 6.80 1.41
N ALA A 129 -6.01 8.12 1.26
CA ALA A 129 -6.71 9.09 2.08
C ALA A 129 -7.33 10.19 1.23
N ALA A 130 -8.55 10.59 1.59
CA ALA A 130 -9.25 11.71 0.99
C ALA A 130 -10.22 12.32 1.99
N GLY A 131 -10.27 13.65 2.07
CA GLY A 131 -11.24 14.38 2.91
C GLY A 131 -11.20 14.01 4.40
N GLY A 132 -10.03 13.66 4.94
CA GLY A 132 -9.87 13.23 6.34
C GLY A 132 -10.23 11.78 6.63
N THR A 133 -10.68 11.03 5.61
CA THR A 133 -10.97 9.60 5.69
C THR A 133 -9.82 8.82 5.07
N MET A 134 -9.45 7.71 5.72
CA MET A 134 -8.42 6.79 5.22
C MET A 134 -9.01 5.41 5.00
N VAL A 135 -8.69 4.82 3.85
CA VAL A 135 -9.00 3.42 3.54
C VAL A 135 -7.71 2.62 3.43
N GLU A 136 -7.79 1.35 3.77
CA GLU A 136 -6.69 0.40 3.65
C GLU A 136 -7.17 -0.83 2.88
N GLY A 137 -6.36 -1.24 1.89
CA GLY A 137 -6.53 -2.50 1.21
C GLY A 137 -5.84 -3.66 1.93
N ALA A 138 -5.71 -4.80 1.26
CA ALA A 138 -4.96 -5.93 1.74
C ALA A 138 -3.96 -6.37 0.66
N PRO A 139 -2.66 -6.50 0.98
CA PRO A 139 -1.66 -6.95 0.02
C PRO A 139 -1.94 -8.40 -0.37
N MET A 140 -1.31 -8.84 -1.45
CA MET A 140 -1.43 -10.21 -1.91
C MET A 140 -0.82 -11.20 -0.90
N GLY A 141 -1.71 -11.97 -0.26
CA GLY A 141 -1.37 -12.99 0.72
C GLY A 141 -0.79 -14.26 0.11
N ALA A 142 -0.42 -15.22 0.97
CA ALA A 142 0.19 -16.48 0.57
C ALA A 142 -0.73 -17.35 -0.32
N ASP A 143 -2.06 -17.17 -0.19
CA ASP A 143 -3.11 -17.82 -0.97
C ASP A 143 -3.49 -17.05 -2.25
N GLY A 144 -2.83 -15.91 -2.52
CA GLY A 144 -3.11 -15.03 -3.64
C GLY A 144 -4.27 -14.05 -3.41
N ARG A 145 -4.90 -14.03 -2.22
CA ARG A 145 -5.96 -13.06 -1.90
C ARG A 145 -5.39 -11.66 -1.72
N PHE A 146 -6.03 -10.67 -2.32
CA PHE A 146 -5.75 -9.26 -2.09
C PHE A 146 -7.03 -8.43 -2.12
N THR A 147 -6.96 -7.19 -1.63
CA THR A 147 -8.05 -6.22 -1.70
C THR A 147 -7.51 -4.87 -2.11
N LEU A 148 -8.00 -4.36 -3.23
CA LEU A 148 -7.78 -2.99 -3.67
C LEU A 148 -8.85 -2.09 -3.04
N ALA A 149 -8.42 -1.07 -2.32
CA ALA A 149 -9.28 -0.03 -1.76
C ALA A 149 -8.89 1.32 -2.37
N GLY A 150 -9.88 2.17 -2.62
CA GLY A 150 -9.65 3.54 -3.06
C GLY A 150 -10.73 4.47 -2.52
N ILE A 151 -10.38 5.75 -2.39
CA ILE A 151 -11.29 6.79 -1.97
C ILE A 151 -11.04 8.09 -2.74
N THR A 152 -12.09 8.78 -3.15
CA THR A 152 -12.00 10.12 -3.75
C THR A 152 -12.69 11.14 -2.85
N ALA A 153 -12.19 12.37 -2.82
CA ALA A 153 -12.83 13.48 -2.11
C ALA A 153 -14.10 13.98 -2.82
N SER A 154 -14.19 13.77 -4.15
CA SER A 154 -15.30 14.21 -4.98
C SER A 154 -15.54 13.20 -6.10
N SER A 155 -16.67 12.52 -6.04
CA SER A 155 -17.08 11.55 -7.06
C SER A 155 -17.76 12.19 -8.27
N GLY A 156 -18.36 13.37 -8.09
CA GLY A 156 -19.18 14.00 -9.12
C GLY A 156 -20.48 13.24 -9.44
N LEU A 157 -20.85 12.24 -8.63
CA LEU A 157 -22.09 11.49 -8.79
C LEU A 157 -23.33 12.31 -8.37
N GLY A 158 -24.47 11.99 -8.99
CA GLY A 158 -25.77 12.45 -8.50
C GLY A 158 -26.28 11.60 -7.34
N ALA A 159 -27.54 11.82 -6.94
CA ALA A 159 -28.23 10.92 -6.02
C ALA A 159 -28.24 9.47 -6.57
N PRO A 160 -28.18 8.44 -5.70
CA PRO A 160 -28.19 8.51 -4.23
C PRO A 160 -26.82 8.72 -3.56
N PHE A 161 -25.70 8.56 -4.27
CA PHE A 161 -24.37 8.71 -3.66
C PHE A 161 -24.00 10.16 -3.37
N GLY A 162 -24.44 11.10 -4.22
CA GLY A 162 -24.08 12.51 -4.15
C GLY A 162 -22.66 12.79 -4.64
N PRO A 163 -22.30 14.07 -4.85
CA PRO A 163 -21.07 14.45 -5.54
C PRO A 163 -19.81 14.33 -4.68
N GLY A 164 -19.98 14.09 -3.38
CA GLY A 164 -18.90 14.08 -2.40
C GLY A 164 -18.08 12.79 -2.44
N MET A 165 -17.55 12.45 -1.26
CA MET A 165 -16.63 11.34 -1.08
C MET A 165 -17.25 10.00 -1.47
N LEU A 166 -16.47 9.18 -2.17
CA LEU A 166 -16.84 7.81 -2.53
C LEU A 166 -15.64 6.89 -2.29
N SER A 167 -15.86 5.81 -1.56
CA SER A 167 -14.89 4.74 -1.40
C SER A 167 -15.34 3.48 -2.11
N VAL A 168 -14.39 2.79 -2.72
CA VAL A 168 -14.59 1.51 -3.43
C VAL A 168 -13.61 0.48 -2.87
N ARG A 169 -14.09 -0.73 -2.60
CA ARG A 169 -13.25 -1.88 -2.22
C ARG A 169 -13.57 -3.06 -3.09
N LEU A 170 -12.55 -3.65 -3.71
CA LEU A 170 -12.68 -4.83 -4.55
C LEU A 170 -11.61 -5.86 -4.20
N GLY A 171 -12.06 -7.09 -3.97
CA GLY A 171 -11.24 -8.24 -3.63
C GLY A 171 -11.09 -9.20 -4.79
N CYS A 172 -10.06 -10.03 -4.72
CA CYS A 172 -9.69 -10.95 -5.76
C CYS A 172 -8.72 -12.02 -5.19
N GLN A 173 -8.73 -13.22 -5.77
CA GLN A 173 -7.70 -14.23 -5.53
C GLN A 173 -6.94 -14.54 -6.82
N ALA A 174 -5.69 -14.11 -6.90
CA ALA A 174 -4.80 -14.40 -8.02
C ALA A 174 -4.39 -15.88 -8.01
N ASN A 175 -4.71 -16.61 -9.07
CA ASN A 175 -4.35 -18.02 -9.23
C ASN A 175 -3.76 -18.32 -10.62
N PRO A 176 -2.51 -18.82 -10.73
CA PRO A 176 -1.55 -19.01 -9.64
C PRO A 176 -1.15 -17.67 -9.00
N ARG A 177 -0.76 -17.71 -7.72
CA ARG A 177 -0.16 -16.54 -7.04
C ARG A 177 1.23 -16.26 -7.68
N PRO A 178 1.55 -15.01 -8.03
CA PRO A 178 2.90 -14.62 -8.44
C PRO A 178 3.89 -14.76 -7.28
N ASP A 179 5.13 -15.09 -7.60
CA ASP A 179 6.22 -15.02 -6.64
C ASP A 179 6.60 -13.54 -6.41
N THR A 180 6.12 -12.98 -5.31
CA THR A 180 6.30 -11.57 -4.95
C THR A 180 7.77 -11.21 -4.72
N ASP A 181 8.61 -12.17 -4.35
CA ASP A 181 10.03 -11.92 -4.04
C ASP A 181 10.86 -11.58 -5.30
N GLN A 182 10.30 -11.79 -6.49
CA GLN A 182 10.91 -11.38 -7.76
C GLN A 182 10.71 -9.90 -8.09
N PHE A 183 9.88 -9.19 -7.34
CA PHE A 183 9.66 -7.75 -7.53
C PHE A 183 10.58 -6.94 -6.63
N PRO A 184 11.01 -5.74 -7.06
CA PRO A 184 11.82 -4.86 -6.24
C PRO A 184 10.98 -4.16 -5.16
N GLY A 185 11.69 -3.39 -4.35
CA GLY A 185 11.16 -2.80 -3.13
C GLY A 185 11.66 -3.62 -1.94
N GLN A 186 12.14 -2.97 -0.89
CA GLN A 186 12.39 -3.58 0.41
C GLN A 186 12.22 -2.53 1.48
N THR A 187 11.69 -2.95 2.64
CA THR A 187 11.61 -2.12 3.84
C THR A 187 12.26 -2.83 5.01
N THR A 188 13.19 -2.14 5.67
CA THR A 188 13.85 -2.57 6.90
C THR A 188 13.43 -1.63 8.03
N PRO A 189 12.56 -2.07 8.95
CA PRO A 189 12.25 -1.26 10.13
C PRO A 189 13.48 -1.17 11.03
N LEU A 190 13.87 0.05 11.39
CA LEU A 190 15.03 0.29 12.26
C LEU A 190 14.63 0.41 13.72
N SER A 191 13.52 1.10 14.00
CA SER A 191 13.01 1.29 15.35
C SER A 191 11.58 1.82 15.32
N ALA A 192 10.76 1.44 16.29
CA ALA A 192 9.45 2.04 16.49
C ALA A 192 9.13 2.16 17.99
N SER A 193 8.44 3.22 18.38
CA SER A 193 8.06 3.40 19.78
C SER A 193 6.78 4.19 19.94
N LEU A 194 6.02 3.83 20.96
CA LEU A 194 4.90 4.61 21.48
C LEU A 194 5.20 4.97 22.93
N GLY A 195 5.21 6.26 23.25
CA GLY A 195 5.37 6.73 24.63
C GLY A 195 4.97 8.18 24.80
N GLY A 196 4.23 8.46 25.88
CA GLY A 196 3.71 9.81 26.15
C GLY A 196 2.86 10.34 24.99
N GLN A 197 1.94 9.49 24.49
CA GLN A 197 1.07 9.78 23.32
C GLN A 197 1.84 10.26 22.07
N THR A 198 3.11 9.91 21.97
CA THR A 198 3.92 10.17 20.78
C THR A 198 4.32 8.85 20.18
N TRP A 199 3.92 8.63 18.94
CA TRP A 199 4.39 7.53 18.12
C TRP A 199 5.58 7.97 17.29
N ARG A 200 6.58 7.09 17.17
CA ARG A 200 7.78 7.32 16.35
C ARG A 200 8.14 6.06 15.58
N LEU A 201 8.56 6.24 14.34
CA LEU A 201 9.11 5.19 13.48
C LEU A 201 10.39 5.67 12.82
N ARG A 202 11.34 4.75 12.65
CA ARG A 202 12.43 4.87 11.69
C ARG A 202 12.49 3.60 10.86
N ALA A 203 12.61 3.75 9.56
CA ALA A 203 12.74 2.63 8.62
C ALA A 203 13.67 3.04 7.49
N ILE A 204 14.38 2.07 6.92
CA ILE A 204 15.04 2.23 5.62
C ILE A 204 14.16 1.57 4.59
N PHE A 205 13.92 2.23 3.47
CA PHE A 205 13.30 1.59 2.33
C PHE A 205 14.15 1.78 1.07
N ALA A 206 14.14 0.77 0.23
CA ALA A 206 14.84 0.72 -1.04
C ALA A 206 13.81 0.32 -2.10
N PRO A 207 13.25 1.26 -2.88
CA PRO A 207 12.17 0.96 -3.82
C PRO A 207 12.61 0.03 -4.96
N GLY A 208 13.92 -0.05 -5.23
CA GLY A 208 14.50 -0.84 -6.31
C GLY A 208 14.01 -0.46 -7.71
N GLY A 209 14.52 -1.14 -8.73
CA GLY A 209 14.23 -0.84 -10.13
C GLY A 209 14.68 0.57 -10.58
N THR A 210 14.10 1.05 -11.68
CA THR A 210 14.26 2.42 -12.21
C THR A 210 13.25 3.42 -11.63
N SER A 211 12.52 3.03 -10.59
CA SER A 211 11.46 3.86 -10.00
C SER A 211 12.03 5.18 -9.48
N THR A 212 11.48 6.29 -9.97
CA THR A 212 11.78 7.64 -9.47
C THR A 212 10.69 8.01 -8.48
N LEU A 213 11.07 8.16 -7.21
CA LEU A 213 10.14 8.58 -6.16
C LEU A 213 9.88 10.07 -6.24
N ASP A 214 8.62 10.45 -6.11
CA ASP A 214 8.18 11.85 -6.10
C ASP A 214 7.68 12.23 -4.70
N PHE A 215 8.62 12.56 -3.81
CA PHE A 215 8.27 12.95 -2.46
C PHE A 215 7.41 14.22 -2.39
N PRO A 216 7.69 15.30 -3.16
CA PRO A 216 6.87 16.51 -3.12
C PRO A 216 5.51 16.37 -3.82
N GLY A 217 5.42 15.58 -4.89
CA GLY A 217 4.21 15.45 -5.70
C GLY A 217 3.25 14.35 -5.26
N THR A 218 3.68 13.42 -4.40
CA THR A 218 2.84 12.32 -3.91
C THR A 218 2.50 12.49 -2.43
N PRO A 219 1.23 12.26 -2.01
CA PRO A 219 0.86 12.23 -0.60
C PRO A 219 1.75 11.31 0.24
N ALA A 220 1.98 11.69 1.50
CA ALA A 220 2.61 10.82 2.48
C ALA A 220 1.58 10.36 3.50
N ILE A 221 1.28 9.07 3.49
CA ILE A 221 0.22 8.47 4.28
C ILE A 221 0.83 7.38 5.16
N LEU A 222 0.41 7.31 6.42
CA LEU A 222 0.86 6.27 7.34
C LEU A 222 -0.28 5.85 8.26
N ARG A 223 -0.35 4.55 8.53
CA ARG A 223 -1.20 3.96 9.55
C ARG A 223 -0.39 2.97 10.38
N ALA A 224 -0.40 3.16 11.68
CA ALA A 224 0.18 2.23 12.64
C ALA A 224 -0.93 1.57 13.46
N THR A 225 -0.92 0.25 13.46
CA THR A 225 -1.85 -0.59 14.21
C THR A 225 -1.05 -1.44 15.19
N ILE A 226 -1.50 -1.53 16.44
CA ILE A 226 -0.90 -2.40 17.46
C ILE A 226 -2.01 -3.25 18.06
N GLY A 227 -1.88 -4.57 17.99
CA GLY A 227 -2.99 -5.49 18.18
C GLY A 227 -4.13 -5.14 17.22
N ALA A 228 -5.34 -4.89 17.74
CA ALA A 228 -6.49 -4.44 16.95
C ALA A 228 -6.69 -2.91 16.95
N THR A 229 -5.79 -2.16 17.59
CA THR A 229 -5.95 -0.71 17.79
C THR A 229 -5.15 0.08 16.77
N VAL A 230 -5.80 0.99 16.03
CA VAL A 230 -5.10 2.03 15.27
C VAL A 230 -4.53 3.03 16.27
N VAL A 231 -3.21 3.05 16.44
CA VAL A 231 -2.55 3.88 17.46
C VAL A 231 -2.13 5.24 16.92
N ALA A 232 -1.86 5.34 15.62
CA ALA A 232 -1.45 6.59 14.98
C ALA A 232 -1.76 6.55 13.48
N THR A 233 -2.15 7.70 12.94
CA THR A 233 -2.27 7.95 11.51
C THR A 233 -1.59 9.25 11.14
N ALA A 234 -1.10 9.34 9.90
CA ALA A 234 -0.65 10.57 9.30
C ALA A 234 -1.19 10.64 7.88
N ASP A 235 -1.70 11.80 7.50
CA ASP A 235 -2.11 12.14 6.15
C ASP A 235 -1.51 13.51 5.80
N LEU A 236 -0.59 13.50 4.85
CA LEU A 236 0.11 14.67 4.34
C LEU A 236 -0.17 14.76 2.83
N PRO A 237 -1.31 15.33 2.42
CA PRO A 237 -1.75 15.32 1.02
C PRO A 237 -0.81 16.13 0.10
N ALA A 238 -0.09 17.11 0.65
CA ALA A 238 0.92 17.90 -0.08
C ALA A 238 2.29 17.21 -0.19
N GLY A 239 2.41 15.95 0.24
CA GLY A 239 3.66 15.22 0.22
C GLY A 239 4.73 15.79 1.15
N LEU A 240 5.99 15.58 0.78
CA LEU A 240 7.19 15.98 1.52
C LEU A 240 8.04 16.94 0.67
N PRO A 241 7.94 18.27 0.87
CA PRO A 241 8.78 19.23 0.16
C PRO A 241 10.26 19.03 0.50
N MET A 242 11.12 19.40 -0.46
CA MET A 242 12.56 19.35 -0.28
C MET A 242 13.02 20.38 0.78
N HIS A 243 13.84 19.92 1.72
CA HIS A 243 14.41 20.68 2.82
C HIS A 243 15.93 20.50 2.85
N GLY A 244 16.60 21.04 1.82
CA GLY A 244 18.03 20.85 1.57
C GLY A 244 18.31 19.72 0.58
N ARG A 245 19.59 19.42 0.34
CA ARG A 245 20.02 18.61 -0.82
C ARG A 245 19.52 17.16 -0.86
N ASN A 246 19.35 16.52 0.30
CA ASN A 246 19.05 15.08 0.41
C ASN A 246 17.94 14.79 1.44
N LEU A 247 17.13 15.78 1.77
CA LEU A 247 16.15 15.69 2.85
C LEU A 247 14.82 16.26 2.38
N PHE A 248 13.75 15.54 2.65
CA PHE A 248 12.37 15.92 2.38
C PHE A 248 11.60 15.87 3.69
N VAL A 249 10.81 16.90 3.98
CA VAL A 249 10.09 16.99 5.26
C VAL A 249 8.70 17.54 5.05
N GLY A 250 7.69 16.76 5.41
CA GLY A 250 6.29 17.19 5.45
C GLY A 250 5.77 17.22 6.88
N ARG A 251 4.73 18.03 7.10
CA ARG A 251 3.95 18.08 8.34
C ARG A 251 2.47 18.06 8.00
N SER A 252 1.66 17.42 8.85
CA SER A 252 0.21 17.50 8.75
C SER A 252 -0.28 18.93 9.04
N ALA A 253 -1.45 19.28 8.52
CA ALA A 253 -2.04 20.61 8.69
C ALA A 253 -2.28 20.99 10.16
N ASP A 254 -2.57 20.01 11.02
CA ASP A 254 -2.75 20.18 12.47
C ASP A 254 -1.42 20.20 13.26
N GLY A 255 -0.28 20.05 12.58
CA GLY A 255 1.05 20.02 13.17
C GLY A 255 1.38 18.78 14.01
N ARG A 256 0.48 17.79 14.10
CA ARG A 256 0.67 16.61 14.96
C ARG A 256 1.57 15.54 14.35
N ALA A 257 1.59 15.43 13.02
CA ALA A 257 2.42 14.49 12.29
C ALA A 257 3.56 15.21 11.56
N ALA A 258 4.74 14.60 11.59
CA ALA A 258 5.89 14.99 10.79
C ALA A 258 6.53 13.74 10.18
N VAL A 259 6.76 13.78 8.88
CA VAL A 259 7.44 12.74 8.12
C VAL A 259 8.68 13.35 7.49
N GLY A 260 9.84 12.75 7.74
CA GLY A 260 11.10 13.12 7.13
C GLY A 260 11.68 11.95 6.35
N VAL A 261 12.17 12.21 5.14
CA VAL A 261 12.87 11.23 4.31
C VAL A 261 14.23 11.78 3.92
N ARG A 262 15.28 11.00 4.16
CA ARG A 262 16.65 11.33 3.77
C ARG A 262 17.19 10.33 2.78
N THR A 263 17.74 10.79 1.66
CA THR A 263 18.41 9.94 0.68
C THR A 263 19.69 9.36 1.28
N LEU A 264 19.86 8.05 1.16
CA LEU A 264 21.05 7.29 1.53
C LEU A 264 21.66 6.69 0.26
N HIS A 265 22.92 7.02 0.01
CA HIS A 265 23.70 6.42 -1.08
C HIS A 265 24.63 5.37 -0.47
N ARG A 266 24.36 4.07 -0.69
CA ARG A 266 25.22 2.99 -0.20
C ARG A 266 25.40 1.95 -1.30
N GLY A 267 26.65 1.70 -1.70
CA GLY A 267 26.99 0.61 -2.62
C GLY A 267 26.34 0.66 -4.01
N GLY A 268 26.05 1.86 -4.54
CA GLY A 268 25.44 2.03 -5.87
C GLY A 268 23.91 1.85 -5.92
N GLN A 269 23.27 1.55 -4.79
CA GLN A 269 21.81 1.51 -4.68
C GLN A 269 21.28 2.74 -3.93
N THR A 270 20.19 3.31 -4.44
CA THR A 270 19.47 4.41 -3.77
C THR A 270 18.53 3.81 -2.74
N SER A 271 18.72 4.21 -1.49
CA SER A 271 17.82 3.87 -0.38
C SER A 271 17.46 5.14 0.37
N PHE A 272 16.46 5.05 1.25
CA PHE A 272 15.91 6.22 1.93
C PHE A 272 15.69 5.90 3.40
N LEU A 273 16.19 6.77 4.28
CA LEU A 273 15.86 6.74 5.70
C LEU A 273 14.60 7.55 5.94
N MET A 274 13.52 6.87 6.32
CA MET A 274 12.31 7.50 6.83
C MET A 274 12.39 7.68 8.34
N ALA A 275 11.94 8.83 8.83
CA ALA A 275 11.67 9.11 10.22
C ALA A 275 10.30 9.75 10.37
N VAL A 276 9.46 9.17 11.22
CA VAL A 276 8.10 9.65 11.46
C VAL A 276 7.91 9.96 12.93
N ARG A 277 7.17 11.04 13.21
CA ARG A 277 6.71 11.42 14.54
C ARG A 277 5.25 11.83 14.46
N ILE A 278 4.41 11.21 15.28
CA ILE A 278 2.97 11.53 15.39
C ILE A 278 2.62 11.78 16.85
N GLN A 279 2.04 12.95 17.15
CA GLN A 279 1.53 13.31 18.47
C GLN A 279 0.04 12.96 18.60
N GLY A 280 -0.43 12.81 19.83
CA GLY A 280 -1.82 12.41 20.10
C GLY A 280 -2.10 10.94 19.81
N ALA A 281 -1.05 10.11 19.77
CA ALA A 281 -1.18 8.68 19.52
C ALA A 281 -1.96 8.00 20.65
N MET A 282 -2.86 7.10 20.28
CA MET A 282 -3.72 6.37 21.21
C MET A 282 -2.93 5.23 21.86
N ALA A 283 -3.11 5.07 23.18
CA ALA A 283 -2.55 3.93 23.89
C ALA A 283 -3.39 2.68 23.59
N PRO A 284 -2.79 1.59 23.04
CA PRO A 284 -3.52 0.35 22.85
C PRO A 284 -3.78 -0.33 24.19
N ALA A 285 -4.85 -1.15 24.25
CA ALA A 285 -5.04 -2.05 25.37
C ALA A 285 -4.00 -3.18 25.27
N VAL A 286 -3.08 -3.25 26.23
CA VAL A 286 -1.96 -4.21 26.22
C VAL A 286 -2.14 -5.21 27.36
N ALA A 287 -2.46 -6.45 27.01
CA ALA A 287 -2.59 -7.56 27.96
C ALA A 287 -1.28 -8.36 28.14
N THR A 288 -0.38 -8.31 27.16
CA THR A 288 0.82 -9.15 27.09
C THR A 288 2.09 -8.30 27.07
N ALA A 289 3.22 -8.90 27.49
CA ALA A 289 4.53 -8.25 27.44
C ALA A 289 5.03 -8.03 26.01
N SER A 290 4.53 -8.80 25.05
CA SER A 290 4.87 -8.73 23.62
C SER A 290 3.59 -8.60 22.81
N VAL A 291 3.51 -7.59 21.96
CA VAL A 291 2.31 -7.24 21.19
C VAL A 291 2.69 -7.07 19.73
N PRO A 292 2.04 -7.78 18.78
CA PRO A 292 2.26 -7.54 17.36
C PRO A 292 1.71 -6.16 16.98
N GLY A 293 2.33 -5.54 16.00
CA GLY A 293 1.79 -4.36 15.35
C GLY A 293 2.28 -4.26 13.92
N ASP A 294 1.51 -3.57 13.11
CA ASP A 294 1.76 -3.40 11.70
C ASP A 294 1.80 -1.92 11.38
N VAL A 295 2.71 -1.55 10.49
CA VAL A 295 2.77 -0.21 9.94
C VAL A 295 2.66 -0.32 8.43
N ALA A 296 1.60 0.28 7.88
CA ALA A 296 1.48 0.51 6.45
C ALA A 296 1.79 1.98 6.16
N TYR A 297 2.46 2.25 5.05
CA TYR A 297 2.71 3.62 4.61
C TYR A 297 2.83 3.71 3.09
N GLU A 298 2.54 4.90 2.58
CA GLU A 298 2.88 5.34 1.24
C GLU A 298 3.68 6.63 1.37
N VAL A 299 4.87 6.68 0.77
CA VAL A 299 5.71 7.87 0.76
C VAL A 299 6.44 7.99 -0.56
N GLY A 300 6.26 9.12 -1.26
CA GLY A 300 6.88 9.36 -2.56
C GLY A 300 6.44 8.40 -3.67
N GLY A 301 5.25 7.81 -3.53
CA GLY A 301 4.72 6.77 -4.41
C GLY A 301 5.20 5.35 -4.08
N PHE A 302 6.00 5.16 -3.02
CA PHE A 302 6.38 3.84 -2.55
C PHE A 302 5.44 3.36 -1.44
N VAL A 303 4.66 2.33 -1.74
CA VAL A 303 3.80 1.63 -0.77
C VAL A 303 4.60 0.51 -0.11
N SER A 304 4.55 0.45 1.22
CA SER A 304 5.17 -0.64 1.96
C SER A 304 4.54 -0.87 3.32
N ARG A 305 4.88 -2.04 3.88
CA ARG A 305 4.35 -2.55 5.14
C ARG A 305 5.49 -3.11 5.99
N ALA A 306 5.38 -2.98 7.30
CA ALA A 306 6.30 -3.57 8.25
C ALA A 306 5.53 -4.18 9.43
N SER A 307 5.65 -5.49 9.61
CA SER A 307 5.19 -6.19 10.80
C SER A 307 6.27 -6.14 11.88
N LEU A 308 5.87 -5.70 13.07
CA LEU A 308 6.73 -5.39 14.19
C LEU A 308 6.24 -6.10 15.44
N VAL A 309 7.17 -6.57 16.27
CA VAL A 309 6.85 -7.14 17.57
C VAL A 309 7.29 -6.17 18.66
N PHE A 310 6.33 -5.50 19.28
CA PHE A 310 6.57 -4.49 20.31
C PHE A 310 6.69 -5.13 21.69
N ARG A 311 7.68 -4.67 22.47
CA ARG A 311 7.78 -4.98 23.90
C ARG A 311 7.09 -3.91 24.72
N ALA A 312 6.17 -4.34 25.58
CA ALA A 312 5.53 -3.51 26.58
C ALA A 312 6.48 -3.20 27.74
N ARG A 313 6.53 -1.92 28.13
CA ARG A 313 7.30 -1.41 29.27
C ARG A 313 6.40 -0.52 30.12
N ARG A 314 6.81 -0.30 31.38
CA ARG A 314 6.10 0.56 32.36
C ARG A 314 4.59 0.26 32.42
N ARG A 315 4.24 -0.99 32.73
CA ARG A 315 2.84 -1.45 32.85
C ARG A 315 1.99 -1.17 31.59
N GLY A 316 2.55 -1.38 30.40
CA GLY A 316 1.81 -1.26 29.13
C GLY A 316 1.75 0.16 28.54
N THR A 317 2.18 1.19 29.26
CA THR A 317 2.08 2.60 28.81
C THR A 317 3.16 3.03 27.80
N ARG A 318 4.17 2.18 27.58
CA ARG A 318 5.21 2.38 26.57
C ARG A 318 5.41 1.11 25.77
N LEU A 319 5.51 1.26 24.46
CA LEU A 319 5.83 0.18 23.53
C LEU A 319 7.10 0.51 22.77
N ARG A 320 7.92 -0.51 22.54
CA ARG A 320 9.16 -0.37 21.78
C ARG A 320 9.46 -1.60 20.95
N PHE A 321 9.70 -1.37 19.67
CA PHE A 321 10.46 -2.23 18.77
C PHE A 321 11.92 -1.74 18.77
N PRO A 322 12.95 -2.62 18.69
CA PRO A 322 14.36 -2.30 18.91
C PRO A 322 14.82 -0.93 18.44
#